data_AF-A0A1I3FB95-F1
#
_entry.id   AF-A0A1I3FB95-F1
#
_cell.length_a   1.000
_cell.length_b   1.000
_cell.length_c   1.000
_cell.angle_alpha   90.00
_cell.angle_beta   90.00
_cell.angle_gamma   90.00
#
_symmetry.space_group_name_H-M   'P 1'
#
loop_
_entity.id
_entity.type
_entity.pdbx_description
1 polymer ?
#
loop_
_entity_poly.entity_id
_entity_poly.type
_entity_poly.pdbx_seq_one_letter_code
_entity_poly.pdbx_strand_id
1 'polypeptide(L)'
;MMMCRWMTGICQVQSCAKTDRGYAFFKRMLGAAALTGVLGFAPAFAKEPADSNSKSPDIGVVTQTQPAELPQCLNNLKLTAPQQTQIQGIVRDYDESLAQVWKQFGERYMQSIAMESSLLAAIEDNLTDVQRQQVREQRRKTARHEKSIAGTTDKLNRETTKPVSAVDQETGGVGITLTDEQAALADKIQDKYRAQLRSLNRDIEGLHTRLVSLEADRLVEIEKVLTKDQLAQLRLNRQAAPDAPKITVGQMNPASAK
;
A
#
# COMPACT_ATOMS: atom_id res chain seq x y z
N MET A 1 9.82 12.99 3.27
CA MET A 1 8.82 12.69 4.34
C MET A 1 7.52 12.03 3.84
N MET A 2 7.25 11.93 2.53
CA MET A 2 6.10 11.15 2.04
C MET A 2 6.19 9.64 2.38
N MET A 3 7.39 9.07 2.53
CA MET A 3 7.60 7.66 2.89
C MET A 3 7.05 7.27 4.28
N CYS A 4 7.25 8.10 5.32
CA CYS A 4 6.76 7.78 6.67
C CYS A 4 5.24 7.73 6.79
N ARG A 5 4.51 8.44 5.92
CA ARG A 5 3.04 8.46 5.93
C ARG A 5 2.43 7.27 5.18
N TRP A 6 3.18 6.67 4.25
CA TRP A 6 2.74 5.53 3.44
C TRP A 6 3.02 4.18 4.13
N MET A 7 4.14 4.07 4.84
CA MET A 7 4.55 2.82 5.51
C MET A 7 3.59 2.38 6.64
N THR A 8 2.90 3.30 7.31
CA THR A 8 1.96 2.97 8.41
C THR A 8 0.70 2.26 7.93
N GLY A 9 0.26 2.50 6.68
CA GLY A 9 -0.97 1.89 6.15
C GLY A 9 -0.83 0.40 5.79
N ILE A 10 0.35 -0.02 5.33
CA ILE A 10 0.59 -1.38 4.81
C ILE A 10 0.78 -2.39 5.96
N CYS A 11 1.42 -2.00 7.07
CA CYS A 11 1.63 -2.89 8.22
C CYS A 11 0.34 -3.31 8.94
N GLN A 12 -0.73 -2.51 8.87
CA GLN A 12 -1.96 -2.79 9.63
C GLN A 12 -2.83 -3.87 8.98
N VAL A 13 -2.72 -4.06 7.65
CA VAL A 13 -3.46 -5.11 6.92
C VAL A 13 -2.82 -6.49 7.13
N GLN A 14 -1.49 -6.58 7.25
CA GLN A 14 -0.78 -7.86 7.41
C GLN A 14 -0.81 -8.43 8.83
N SER A 15 -0.97 -7.60 9.87
CA SER A 15 -0.99 -8.08 11.27
C SER A 15 -2.20 -8.98 11.60
N CYS A 16 -3.34 -8.80 10.90
CA CYS A 16 -4.55 -9.61 11.12
C CYS A 16 -4.46 -11.06 10.58
N ALA A 17 -3.46 -11.40 9.75
CA ALA A 17 -3.38 -12.71 9.10
C ALA A 17 -2.66 -13.81 9.93
N LYS A 18 -2.13 -13.49 11.13
CA LYS A 18 -1.25 -14.39 11.90
C LYS A 18 -1.92 -15.22 13.00
N THR A 19 -3.25 -15.29 13.09
CA THR A 19 -3.93 -16.17 14.06
C THR A 19 -4.67 -17.32 13.37
N ASP A 20 -4.63 -18.53 13.94
CA ASP A 20 -5.35 -19.73 13.46
C ASP A 20 -6.88 -19.54 13.37
N ARG A 21 -7.41 -18.48 14.01
CA ARG A 21 -8.79 -18.01 13.83
C ARG A 21 -9.07 -17.37 12.46
N GLY A 22 -8.03 -17.12 11.67
CA GLY A 22 -8.10 -16.51 10.34
C GLY A 22 -8.69 -17.41 9.26
N TYR A 23 -8.71 -18.74 9.42
CA TYR A 23 -9.30 -19.65 8.43
C TYR A 23 -10.83 -19.56 8.35
N ALA A 24 -11.51 -19.42 9.49
CA ALA A 24 -12.96 -19.18 9.52
C ALA A 24 -13.32 -17.78 9.01
N PHE A 25 -12.41 -16.81 9.20
CA PHE A 25 -12.55 -15.48 8.65
C PHE A 25 -12.33 -15.47 7.13
N PHE A 26 -11.38 -16.24 6.60
CA PHE A 26 -11.11 -16.36 5.16
C PHE A 26 -12.27 -17.02 4.39
N LYS A 27 -12.97 -18.01 4.99
CA LYS A 27 -14.19 -18.60 4.41
C LYS A 27 -15.36 -17.62 4.34
N ARG A 28 -15.46 -16.65 5.27
CA ARG A 28 -16.41 -15.53 5.20
C ARG A 28 -15.92 -14.38 4.30
N MET A 29 -14.61 -14.18 4.22
CA MET A 29 -13.96 -13.20 3.33
C MET A 29 -13.88 -13.66 1.88
N LEU A 30 -14.07 -14.92 1.52
CA LEU A 30 -14.28 -15.31 0.12
C LEU A 30 -15.57 -14.69 -0.46
N GLY A 31 -16.51 -14.25 0.41
CA GLY A 31 -17.63 -13.38 0.05
C GLY A 31 -17.37 -11.87 0.22
N ALA A 32 -16.21 -11.44 0.75
CA ALA A 32 -15.94 -10.04 1.12
C ALA A 32 -14.50 -9.55 0.84
N ALA A 33 -13.66 -10.31 0.14
CA ALA A 33 -12.33 -9.91 -0.30
C ALA A 33 -12.45 -9.15 -1.63
N ALA A 34 -13.13 -8.02 -1.57
CA ALA A 34 -12.97 -6.95 -2.53
C ALA A 34 -11.94 -5.97 -1.95
N LEU A 35 -10.72 -6.05 -2.48
CA LEU A 35 -9.90 -4.90 -2.88
C LEU A 35 -10.16 -3.55 -2.19
N THR A 36 -9.95 -3.45 -0.87
CA THR A 36 -9.65 -2.14 -0.27
C THR A 36 -8.22 -1.76 -0.59
N GLY A 37 -8.06 -1.05 -1.70
CA GLY A 37 -6.81 -0.48 -2.16
C GLY A 37 -7.05 0.57 -3.23
N VAL A 38 -7.76 1.66 -2.90
CA VAL A 38 -7.73 2.87 -3.72
C VAL A 38 -6.36 3.52 -3.53
N LEU A 39 -5.40 3.06 -4.32
CA LEU A 39 -4.28 3.87 -4.75
C LEU A 39 -4.47 4.08 -6.23
N GLY A 40 -4.86 5.31 -6.59
CA GLY A 40 -4.93 5.75 -7.98
C GLY A 40 -3.53 5.82 -8.59
N PHE A 41 -2.97 4.67 -8.94
CA PHE A 41 -2.03 4.56 -10.04
C PHE A 41 -2.90 4.24 -11.25
N ALA A 42 -3.15 5.21 -12.12
CA ALA A 42 -3.76 4.93 -13.41
C ALA A 42 -2.83 3.99 -14.20
N PRO A 43 -3.20 2.73 -14.51
CA PRO A 43 -2.52 1.99 -15.53
C PRO A 43 -3.21 2.37 -16.84
N ALA A 44 -2.66 3.35 -17.56
CA ALA A 44 -2.97 3.51 -18.97
C ALA A 44 -2.34 2.34 -19.74
N PHE A 45 -2.95 1.16 -19.67
CA PHE A 45 -2.63 0.03 -20.55
C PHE A 45 -3.93 -0.67 -20.96
N ALA A 46 -4.68 0.00 -21.84
CA ALA A 46 -5.56 -0.71 -22.75
C ALA A 46 -4.67 -1.40 -23.81
N LYS A 47 -4.62 -2.73 -23.75
CA LYS A 47 -3.98 -3.57 -24.77
C LYS A 47 -4.96 -3.70 -25.94
N GLU A 48 -4.82 -2.82 -26.92
CA GLU A 48 -5.45 -2.93 -28.23
C GLU A 48 -4.64 -3.92 -29.10
N PRO A 49 -5.26 -4.85 -29.84
CA PRO A 49 -4.53 -5.82 -30.63
C PRO A 49 -4.06 -5.22 -31.96
N ALA A 50 -2.75 -5.28 -32.15
CA ALA A 50 -2.02 -5.47 -33.40
C ALA A 50 -2.45 -4.62 -34.63
N ASP A 51 -1.74 -3.50 -34.82
CA ASP A 51 -1.18 -3.18 -36.12
C ASP A 51 0.33 -2.95 -35.98
N SER A 52 1.09 -3.82 -36.62
CA SER A 52 2.52 -3.75 -36.79
C SER A 52 2.88 -2.51 -37.60
N ASN A 53 3.53 -1.53 -36.96
CA ASN A 53 4.59 -0.66 -37.50
C ASN A 53 4.63 0.68 -36.72
N SER A 54 5.08 0.65 -35.46
CA SER A 54 5.35 1.88 -34.72
C SER A 54 6.79 1.86 -34.20
N LYS A 55 7.57 2.76 -34.81
CA LYS A 55 8.91 3.17 -34.41
C LYS A 55 8.85 3.56 -32.92
N SER A 56 9.47 2.74 -32.07
CA SER A 56 9.51 2.97 -30.63
C SER A 56 9.99 4.40 -30.35
N PRO A 57 9.23 5.25 -29.64
CA PRO A 57 9.76 6.52 -29.20
C PRO A 57 10.87 6.19 -28.21
N ASP A 58 12.08 6.62 -28.56
CA ASP A 58 13.24 6.61 -27.69
C ASP A 58 12.87 7.46 -26.48
N ILE A 59 12.49 6.80 -25.38
CA ILE A 59 12.30 7.45 -24.08
C ILE A 59 13.70 7.81 -23.63
N GLY A 60 14.19 8.95 -24.11
CA GLY A 60 15.39 9.58 -23.64
C GLY A 60 15.25 9.71 -22.12
N VAL A 61 15.97 8.86 -21.41
CA VAL A 61 16.22 9.02 -19.98
C VAL A 61 16.98 10.32 -19.86
N VAL A 62 16.24 11.41 -19.71
CA VAL A 62 16.79 12.70 -19.30
C VAL A 62 17.20 12.51 -17.86
N THR A 63 18.42 12.00 -17.66
CA THR A 63 19.14 12.10 -16.39
C THR A 63 19.49 13.58 -16.23
N GLN A 64 18.50 14.41 -15.95
CA GLN A 64 18.75 15.72 -15.39
C GLN A 64 19.33 15.46 -14.01
N THR A 65 20.66 15.54 -13.93
CA THR A 65 21.42 15.56 -12.69
C THR A 65 21.08 16.86 -11.96
N GLN A 66 19.86 16.98 -11.46
CA GLN A 66 19.54 18.03 -10.51
C GLN A 66 20.40 17.77 -9.27
N PRO A 67 21.06 18.81 -8.74
CA PRO A 67 21.84 18.66 -7.52
C PRO A 67 20.94 18.09 -6.45
N ALA A 68 21.37 16.99 -5.81
CA ALA A 68 20.59 16.30 -4.79
C ALA A 68 20.17 17.32 -3.72
N GLU A 69 18.86 17.55 -3.60
CA GLU A 69 18.33 18.53 -2.65
C GLU A 69 18.64 18.05 -1.23
N LEU A 70 19.10 18.99 -0.39
CA LEU A 70 19.31 18.69 1.02
C LEU A 70 17.98 18.30 1.68
N PRO A 71 17.94 17.24 2.50
CA PRO A 71 16.75 16.89 3.26
C PRO A 71 16.20 18.10 4.03
N GLN A 72 14.89 18.34 3.94
CA GLN A 72 14.24 19.53 4.54
C GLN A 72 14.55 19.72 6.03
N CYS A 73 14.79 18.63 6.78
CA CYS A 73 15.13 18.68 8.20
C CYS A 73 16.51 19.33 8.47
N LEU A 74 17.39 19.41 7.47
CA LEU A 74 18.72 20.01 7.56
C LEU A 74 18.74 21.48 7.14
N ASN A 75 17.71 21.97 6.43
CA ASN A 75 17.67 23.35 5.92
C ASN A 75 17.70 24.42 7.04
N ASN A 76 17.25 24.06 8.24
CA ASN A 76 17.25 24.95 9.41
C ASN A 76 18.59 24.95 10.16
N LEU A 77 19.53 24.06 9.81
CA LEU A 77 20.84 24.00 10.43
C LEU A 77 21.82 24.93 9.71
N LYS A 78 22.67 25.62 10.47
CA LYS A 78 23.79 26.40 9.93
C LYS A 78 24.91 25.44 9.51
N LEU A 79 24.80 24.87 8.31
CA LEU A 79 25.81 23.97 7.74
C LEU A 79 26.90 24.78 7.02
N THR A 80 28.16 24.36 7.18
CA THR A 80 29.27 24.93 6.40
C THR A 80 29.24 24.40 4.96
N ALA A 81 29.81 25.13 4.00
CA ALA A 81 29.92 24.67 2.61
C ALA A 81 30.52 23.26 2.45
N PRO A 82 31.64 22.89 3.11
CA PRO A 82 32.17 21.53 2.98
C PRO A 82 31.23 20.47 3.56
N GLN A 83 30.53 20.75 4.68
CA GLN A 83 29.52 19.82 5.22
C GLN A 83 28.37 19.63 4.23
N GLN A 84 27.89 20.69 3.59
CA GLN A 84 26.82 20.59 2.59
C GLN A 84 27.24 19.72 1.41
N THR A 85 28.44 19.93 0.86
CA THR A 85 28.96 19.11 -0.24
C THR A 85 29.10 17.64 0.17
N GLN A 86 29.59 17.36 1.38
CA GLN A 86 29.73 16.00 1.88
C GLN A 86 28.37 15.32 2.09
N ILE A 87 27.39 16.02 2.67
CA ILE A 87 26.03 15.52 2.87
C ILE A 87 25.34 15.25 1.53
N GLN A 88 25.49 16.15 0.54
CA GLN A 88 24.95 15.94 -0.80
C GLN A 88 25.55 14.70 -1.48
N GLY A 89 26.84 14.44 -1.27
CA GLY A 89 27.49 13.20 -1.71
C GLY A 89 26.84 11.97 -1.10
N ILE A 90 26.70 11.94 0.23
CA ILE A 90 26.05 10.84 0.96
C ILE A 90 24.62 10.62 0.46
N VAL A 91 23.83 11.69 0.31
CA VAL A 91 22.44 11.59 -0.16
C VAL A 91 22.38 10.97 -1.54
N ARG A 92 23.21 11.44 -2.48
CA ARG A 92 23.26 10.92 -3.85
C ARG A 92 23.61 9.42 -3.89
N ASP A 93 24.60 8.99 -3.10
CA ASP A 93 25.06 7.60 -3.08
C ASP A 93 23.97 6.64 -2.55
N TYR A 94 23.21 7.08 -1.54
CA TYR A 94 22.10 6.30 -1.01
C TYR A 94 20.83 6.39 -1.86
N ASP A 95 20.57 7.50 -2.54
CA ASP A 95 19.39 7.68 -3.40
C ASP A 95 19.39 6.69 -4.57
N GLU A 96 20.55 6.40 -5.15
CA GLU A 96 20.69 5.36 -6.18
C GLU A 96 20.31 3.97 -5.64
N SER A 97 20.85 3.61 -4.47
CA SER A 97 20.54 2.33 -3.80
C SER A 97 19.06 2.23 -3.41
N LEU A 98 18.49 3.31 -2.86
CA LEU A 98 17.08 3.38 -2.50
C LEU A 98 16.18 3.26 -3.73
N ALA A 99 16.49 3.95 -4.83
CA ALA A 99 15.75 3.85 -6.07
C ALA A 99 15.77 2.43 -6.64
N GLN A 100 16.92 1.75 -6.59
CA GLN A 100 17.05 0.36 -7.03
C GLN A 100 16.19 -0.59 -6.18
N VAL A 101 16.28 -0.52 -4.85
CA VAL A 101 15.49 -1.38 -3.95
C VAL A 101 14.00 -1.06 -4.07
N TRP A 102 13.64 0.21 -4.24
CA TRP A 102 12.25 0.63 -4.45
C TRP A 102 11.66 0.06 -5.73
N LYS A 103 12.43 0.06 -6.82
CA LYS A 103 12.03 -0.59 -8.07
C LYS A 103 11.77 -2.09 -7.87
N GLN A 104 12.69 -2.80 -7.21
CA GLN A 104 12.51 -4.23 -6.91
C GLN A 104 11.28 -4.47 -6.02
N PHE A 105 11.07 -3.63 -5.02
CA PHE A 105 9.88 -3.70 -4.16
C PHE A 105 8.60 -3.56 -4.98
N GLY A 106 8.52 -2.55 -5.84
CA GLY A 106 7.37 -2.32 -6.73
C GLY A 106 7.12 -3.49 -7.68
N GLU A 107 8.17 -4.03 -8.30
CA GLU A 107 8.07 -5.21 -9.18
C GLU A 107 7.51 -6.43 -8.44
N ARG A 108 8.03 -6.75 -7.25
CA ARG A 108 7.55 -7.88 -6.43
C ARG A 108 6.13 -7.67 -5.94
N TYR A 109 5.79 -6.45 -5.55
CA TYR A 109 4.44 -6.09 -5.12
C TYR A 109 3.42 -6.28 -6.26
N MET A 110 3.73 -5.76 -7.46
CA MET A 110 2.89 -5.97 -8.64
C MET A 110 2.79 -7.44 -9.04
N GLN A 111 3.87 -8.20 -8.91
CA GLN A 111 3.86 -9.65 -9.12
C GLN A 111 2.91 -10.36 -8.15
N SER A 112 2.87 -9.95 -6.87
CA SER A 112 1.92 -10.50 -5.88
C SER A 112 0.47 -10.23 -6.28
N ILE A 113 0.14 -8.99 -6.68
CA ILE A 113 -1.21 -8.64 -7.16
C ILE A 113 -1.60 -9.46 -8.39
N ALA A 114 -0.70 -9.61 -9.35
CA ALA A 114 -0.95 -10.41 -10.54
C ALA A 114 -1.19 -11.89 -10.19
N MET A 115 -0.44 -12.43 -9.22
CA MET A 115 -0.59 -13.80 -8.74
C MET A 115 -1.93 -14.01 -8.01
N GLU A 116 -2.33 -13.08 -7.14
CA GLU A 116 -3.64 -13.13 -6.47
C GLU A 116 -4.79 -13.03 -7.49
N SER A 117 -4.67 -12.16 -8.48
CA SER A 117 -5.64 -12.05 -9.57
C SER A 117 -5.75 -13.36 -10.36
N SER A 118 -4.61 -14.02 -10.62
CA SER A 118 -4.57 -15.32 -11.30
C SER A 118 -5.20 -16.43 -10.47
N LEU A 119 -4.97 -16.44 -9.15
CA LEU A 119 -5.63 -17.36 -8.22
C LEU A 119 -7.15 -17.19 -8.26
N LEU A 120 -7.65 -15.95 -8.17
CA LEU A 120 -9.10 -15.67 -8.22
C LEU A 120 -9.71 -16.07 -9.56
N ALA A 121 -9.03 -15.79 -10.68
CA ALA A 121 -9.49 -16.22 -12.00
C ALA A 121 -9.56 -17.76 -12.10
N ALA A 122 -8.54 -18.47 -11.62
CA ALA A 122 -8.55 -19.93 -11.61
C ALA A 122 -9.68 -20.51 -10.74
N ILE A 123 -10.03 -19.88 -9.62
CA ILE A 123 -11.19 -20.28 -8.82
C ILE A 123 -12.50 -20.02 -9.59
N GLU A 124 -12.63 -18.87 -10.24
CA GLU A 124 -13.81 -18.52 -11.03
C GLU A 124 -14.05 -19.46 -12.21
N ASP A 125 -12.99 -19.98 -12.84
CA ASP A 125 -13.11 -20.93 -13.95
C ASP A 125 -13.78 -22.26 -13.55
N ASN A 126 -13.84 -22.56 -12.24
CA ASN A 126 -14.53 -23.74 -11.70
C ASN A 126 -15.99 -23.45 -11.28
N LEU A 127 -16.45 -22.21 -11.46
CA LEU A 127 -17.83 -21.81 -11.17
C LEU A 127 -18.73 -21.94 -12.41
N THR A 128 -19.99 -22.29 -12.17
CA THR A 128 -21.03 -22.25 -13.22
C THR A 128 -21.23 -20.82 -13.74
N ASP A 129 -21.77 -20.66 -14.95
CA ASP A 129 -22.02 -19.33 -15.54
C ASP A 129 -22.92 -18.46 -14.65
N VAL A 130 -23.92 -19.07 -14.01
CA VAL A 130 -24.83 -18.38 -13.08
C VAL A 130 -24.07 -17.87 -11.85
N GLN A 131 -23.23 -18.71 -11.23
CA GLN A 131 -22.40 -18.31 -10.08
C GLN A 131 -21.39 -17.23 -10.48
N ARG A 132 -20.72 -17.35 -11.63
CA ARG A 132 -19.80 -16.31 -12.15
C ARG A 132 -20.50 -14.96 -12.34
N GLN A 133 -21.72 -14.97 -12.88
CA GLN A 133 -22.49 -13.74 -13.04
C GLN A 133 -22.86 -13.11 -11.69
N GLN A 134 -23.17 -13.91 -10.67
CA GLN A 134 -23.41 -13.44 -9.31
C GLN A 134 -22.16 -12.81 -8.70
N VAL A 135 -20.97 -13.44 -8.83
CA VAL A 135 -19.68 -12.87 -8.39
C VAL A 135 -19.45 -11.50 -9.03
N ARG A 136 -19.62 -11.41 -10.36
CA ARG A 136 -19.41 -10.15 -11.10
C ARG A 136 -20.37 -9.05 -10.68
N GLU A 137 -21.63 -9.38 -10.44
CA GLU A 137 -22.61 -8.42 -9.95
C GLU A 137 -22.25 -7.92 -8.55
N GLN A 138 -21.84 -8.83 -7.65
CA GLN A 138 -21.40 -8.48 -6.31
C GLN A 138 -20.19 -7.55 -6.36
N ARG A 139 -19.18 -7.85 -7.19
CA ARG A 139 -18.00 -6.97 -7.38
C ARG A 139 -18.40 -5.58 -7.88
N ARG A 140 -19.33 -5.48 -8.84
CA ARG A 140 -19.83 -4.18 -9.33
C ARG A 140 -20.54 -3.38 -8.24
N LYS A 141 -21.31 -4.04 -7.37
CA LYS A 141 -21.97 -3.40 -6.22
C LYS A 141 -20.94 -2.87 -5.22
N THR A 142 -19.96 -3.68 -4.85
CA THR A 142 -18.89 -3.27 -3.92
C THR A 142 -18.08 -2.10 -4.48
N ALA A 143 -17.67 -2.17 -5.75
CA ALA A 143 -16.91 -1.07 -6.38
C ALA A 143 -17.70 0.24 -6.44
N ARG A 144 -19.03 0.20 -6.61
CA ARG A 144 -19.89 1.40 -6.52
C ARG A 144 -19.96 1.94 -5.09
N HIS A 145 -20.08 1.04 -4.11
CA HIS A 145 -20.12 1.42 -2.70
C HIS A 145 -18.81 2.09 -2.25
N GLU A 146 -17.66 1.51 -2.58
CA GLU A 146 -16.34 2.09 -2.29
C GLU A 146 -16.17 3.47 -2.93
N LYS A 147 -16.60 3.65 -4.20
CA LYS A 147 -16.59 4.96 -4.85
C LYS A 147 -17.45 6.00 -4.12
N SER A 148 -18.61 5.59 -3.59
CA SER A 148 -19.47 6.50 -2.83
C SER A 148 -18.85 6.92 -1.49
N ILE A 149 -18.15 6.00 -0.82
CA ILE A 149 -17.42 6.30 0.43
C ILE A 149 -16.27 7.26 0.14
N ALA A 150 -15.44 6.96 -0.87
CA ALA A 150 -14.29 7.79 -1.23
C ALA A 150 -14.70 9.24 -1.53
N GLY A 151 -15.77 9.44 -2.30
CA GLY A 151 -16.27 10.78 -2.65
C GLY A 151 -16.91 11.56 -1.49
N THR A 152 -17.27 10.89 -0.38
CA THR A 152 -17.82 11.56 0.81
C THR A 152 -16.71 12.15 1.68
N THR A 153 -15.54 11.51 1.72
CA THR A 153 -14.35 11.99 2.45
C THR A 153 -13.85 13.35 1.95
N ASP A 154 -13.97 13.64 0.65
CA ASP A 154 -13.52 14.92 0.07
C ASP A 154 -14.45 16.10 0.38
N LYS A 155 -15.69 15.85 0.83
CA LYS A 155 -16.67 16.89 1.15
C LYS A 155 -16.87 17.15 2.65
N LEU A 156 -16.25 16.34 3.53
CA LEU A 156 -16.49 16.42 4.98
C LEU A 156 -15.78 17.58 5.69
N ASN A 157 -15.13 18.49 4.96
CA ASN A 157 -14.45 19.63 5.56
C ASN A 157 -15.34 20.88 5.75
N ARG A 158 -16.68 20.76 5.64
CA ARG A 158 -17.53 21.98 5.67
C ARG A 158 -18.74 22.06 6.59
N GLU A 159 -19.26 21.03 7.25
CA GLU A 159 -20.38 21.27 8.19
C GLU A 159 -20.56 20.17 9.24
N THR A 160 -20.57 20.60 10.50
CA THR A 160 -20.61 19.82 11.74
C THR A 160 -22.01 19.27 12.05
N THR A 161 -22.65 18.64 11.08
CA THR A 161 -24.00 18.06 11.26
C THR A 161 -23.88 16.57 11.58
N LYS A 162 -24.50 16.18 12.71
CA LYS A 162 -24.62 14.81 13.24
C LYS A 162 -24.66 13.75 12.13
N PRO A 163 -23.77 12.73 12.16
CA PRO A 163 -23.88 11.61 11.24
C PRO A 163 -25.22 10.92 11.50
N VAL A 164 -26.14 11.05 10.55
CA VAL A 164 -27.33 10.21 10.49
C VAL A 164 -26.81 8.79 10.42
N SER A 165 -27.17 8.00 11.44
CA SER A 165 -26.86 6.57 11.58
C SER A 165 -26.96 5.91 10.21
N ALA A 166 -25.81 5.65 9.61
CA ALA A 166 -25.70 4.98 8.34
C ALA A 166 -26.20 3.56 8.56
N VAL A 167 -27.50 3.42 8.26
CA VAL A 167 -28.17 2.24 7.71
C VAL A 167 -27.33 0.99 7.89
N ASP A 168 -27.80 0.08 8.75
CA ASP A 168 -27.52 -1.36 8.71
C ASP A 168 -27.94 -1.89 7.34
N GLN A 169 -27.26 -1.44 6.28
CA GLN A 169 -27.55 -1.80 4.92
C GLN A 169 -26.97 -3.19 4.80
N GLU A 170 -27.86 -4.16 5.05
CA GLU A 170 -27.67 -5.59 4.88
C GLU A 170 -26.82 -5.85 3.64
N THR A 171 -25.50 -5.86 3.84
CA THR A 171 -24.56 -6.59 3.01
C THR A 171 -24.65 -8.07 3.37
N GLY A 172 -25.88 -8.54 3.61
CA GLY A 172 -26.29 -9.93 3.48
C GLY A 172 -26.21 -10.29 2.01
N GLY A 173 -24.99 -10.24 1.46
CA GLY A 173 -24.68 -10.77 0.16
C GLY A 173 -25.13 -12.21 0.19
N VAL A 174 -26.11 -12.52 -0.66
CA VAL A 174 -26.55 -13.89 -0.93
C VAL A 174 -25.28 -14.69 -1.23
N GLY A 175 -24.85 -15.48 -0.26
CA GLY A 175 -23.62 -16.25 -0.37
C GLY A 175 -23.76 -17.20 -1.55
N ILE A 176 -22.79 -17.17 -2.46
CA ILE A 176 -22.76 -18.12 -3.56
C ILE A 176 -22.54 -19.51 -2.95
N THR A 177 -23.54 -20.36 -3.05
CA THR A 177 -23.45 -21.73 -2.55
C THR A 177 -22.58 -22.53 -3.52
N LEU A 178 -21.46 -23.04 -3.02
CA LEU A 178 -20.57 -23.93 -3.77
C LEU A 178 -20.96 -25.38 -3.53
N THR A 179 -20.79 -26.23 -4.54
CA THR A 179 -20.86 -27.68 -4.33
C THR A 179 -19.61 -28.16 -3.59
N ASP A 180 -19.68 -29.33 -2.96
CA ASP A 180 -18.53 -29.91 -2.25
C ASP A 180 -17.32 -30.12 -3.18
N GLU A 181 -17.59 -30.51 -4.43
CA GLU A 181 -16.55 -30.68 -5.46
C GLU A 181 -15.88 -29.35 -5.83
N GLN A 182 -16.68 -28.29 -6.05
CA GLN A 182 -16.15 -26.95 -6.33
C GLN A 182 -15.31 -26.43 -5.16
N ALA A 183 -15.74 -26.66 -3.92
CA ALA A 183 -15.00 -26.27 -2.73
C ALA A 183 -13.65 -27.01 -2.65
N ALA A 184 -13.63 -28.32 -2.88
CA ALA A 184 -12.40 -29.11 -2.89
C ALA A 184 -11.42 -28.67 -4.00
N LEU A 185 -11.93 -28.33 -5.18
CA LEU A 185 -11.12 -27.79 -6.28
C LEU A 185 -10.55 -26.41 -5.93
N ALA A 186 -11.36 -25.53 -5.33
CA ALA A 186 -10.90 -24.22 -4.88
C ALA A 186 -9.80 -24.34 -3.83
N ASP A 187 -9.92 -25.25 -2.86
CA ASP A 187 -8.88 -25.52 -1.85
C ASP A 187 -7.57 -25.99 -2.51
N LYS A 188 -7.65 -26.91 -3.48
CA LYS A 188 -6.48 -27.40 -4.23
C LYS A 188 -5.79 -26.29 -5.02
N ILE A 189 -6.56 -25.41 -5.66
CA ILE A 189 -6.03 -24.24 -6.37
C ILE A 189 -5.39 -23.29 -5.35
N GLN A 190 -6.05 -23.00 -4.24
CA GLN A 190 -5.52 -22.13 -3.21
C GLN A 190 -4.17 -22.64 -2.69
N ASP A 191 -4.06 -23.92 -2.38
CA ASP A 191 -2.80 -24.50 -1.88
C ASP A 191 -1.66 -24.40 -2.90
N LYS A 192 -1.95 -24.54 -4.20
CA LYS A 192 -0.96 -24.35 -5.28
C LYS A 192 -0.37 -22.93 -5.28
N TYR A 193 -1.21 -21.91 -5.15
CA TYR A 193 -0.79 -20.51 -5.21
C TYR A 193 -0.23 -20.01 -3.86
N ARG A 194 -0.69 -20.60 -2.76
CA ARG A 194 -0.34 -20.17 -1.39
C ARG A 194 1.15 -20.19 -1.11
N ALA A 195 1.86 -21.22 -1.55
CA ALA A 195 3.31 -21.31 -1.35
C ALA A 195 4.04 -20.15 -2.06
N GLN A 196 3.63 -19.84 -3.29
CA GLN A 196 4.21 -18.77 -4.09
C GLN A 196 3.92 -17.39 -3.50
N LEU A 197 2.66 -17.14 -3.08
CA LEU A 197 2.27 -15.90 -2.42
C LEU A 197 3.01 -15.69 -1.10
N ARG A 198 3.22 -16.75 -0.30
CA ARG A 198 4.04 -16.66 0.92
C ARG A 198 5.49 -16.29 0.62
N SER A 199 6.07 -16.85 -0.45
CA SER A 199 7.43 -16.49 -0.88
C SER A 199 7.51 -15.02 -1.28
N LEU A 200 6.58 -14.56 -2.14
CA LEU A 200 6.53 -13.16 -2.57
C LEU A 200 6.35 -12.20 -1.39
N ASN A 201 5.48 -12.54 -0.43
CA ASN A 201 5.31 -11.73 0.78
C ASN A 201 6.59 -11.62 1.60
N ARG A 202 7.36 -12.71 1.76
CA ARG A 202 8.66 -12.66 2.43
C ARG A 202 9.66 -11.79 1.68
N ASP A 203 9.68 -11.87 0.35
CA ASP A 203 10.55 -11.02 -0.47
C ASP A 203 10.19 -9.53 -0.33
N ILE A 204 8.89 -9.21 -0.35
CA ILE A 204 8.37 -7.85 -0.14
C ILE A 204 8.74 -7.33 1.25
N GLU A 205 8.54 -8.13 2.30
CA GLU A 205 8.93 -7.79 3.69
C GLU A 205 10.44 -7.57 3.82
N GLY A 206 11.25 -8.41 3.17
CA GLY A 206 12.70 -8.28 3.14
C GLY A 206 13.15 -6.99 2.45
N LEU A 207 12.57 -6.66 1.30
CA LEU A 207 12.84 -5.42 0.57
C LEU A 207 12.39 -4.18 1.34
N HIS A 208 11.23 -4.23 2.01
CA HIS A 208 10.77 -3.17 2.91
C HIS A 208 11.77 -2.94 4.05
N THR A 209 12.20 -4.01 4.70
CA THR A 209 13.22 -3.94 5.77
C THR A 209 14.50 -3.31 5.24
N ARG A 210 14.95 -3.71 4.03
CA ARG A 210 16.14 -3.14 3.39
C ARG A 210 16.01 -1.65 3.10
N LEU A 211 14.85 -1.19 2.62
CA LEU A 211 14.58 0.24 2.40
C LEU A 211 14.72 1.03 3.70
N VAL A 212 14.12 0.54 4.79
CA VAL A 212 14.19 1.18 6.11
C VAL A 212 15.63 1.20 6.63
N SER A 213 16.38 0.11 6.46
CA SER A 213 17.79 0.06 6.85
C SER A 213 18.65 1.05 6.06
N LEU A 214 18.50 1.14 4.74
CA LEU A 214 19.23 2.11 3.91
C LEU A 214 18.94 3.55 4.32
N GLU A 215 17.67 3.85 4.64
CA GLU A 215 17.29 5.17 5.14
C GLU A 215 17.94 5.48 6.50
N ALA A 216 17.97 4.50 7.40
CA ALA A 216 18.61 4.64 8.71
C ALA A 216 20.13 4.84 8.57
N ASP A 217 20.78 4.03 7.73
CA ASP A 217 22.22 4.12 7.46
C ASP A 217 22.57 5.48 6.84
N ARG A 218 21.78 5.96 5.87
CA ARG A 218 21.91 7.30 5.29
C ARG A 218 21.88 8.39 6.36
N LEU A 219 20.91 8.32 7.28
CA LEU A 219 20.80 9.29 8.38
C LEU A 219 22.01 9.22 9.32
N VAL A 220 22.48 8.02 9.67
CA VAL A 220 23.66 7.84 10.52
C VAL A 220 24.91 8.42 9.87
N GLU A 221 25.12 8.21 8.57
CA GLU A 221 26.26 8.80 7.84
C GLU A 221 26.18 10.33 7.80
N ILE A 222 24.99 10.91 7.60
CA ILE A 222 24.78 12.35 7.70
C ILE A 222 25.10 12.86 9.11
N GLU A 223 24.63 12.15 10.15
CA GLU A 223 24.86 12.53 11.55
C GLU A 223 26.36 12.56 11.91
N LYS A 224 27.21 11.74 11.27
CA LYS A 224 28.67 11.77 11.45
C LYS A 224 29.33 13.05 10.91
N VAL A 225 28.72 13.72 9.95
CA VAL A 225 29.21 14.98 9.35
C VAL A 225 28.84 16.19 10.21
N LEU A 226 27.78 16.07 11.01
CA LEU A 226 27.26 17.15 11.84
C LEU A 226 28.06 17.32 13.13
N THR A 227 28.14 18.56 13.62
CA THR A 227 28.70 18.85 14.94
C THR A 227 27.71 18.45 16.05
N LYS A 228 28.22 18.29 17.28
CA LYS A 228 27.37 17.97 18.45
C LYS A 228 26.24 18.99 18.65
N ASP A 229 26.52 20.28 18.44
CA ASP A 229 25.51 21.34 18.57
C ASP A 229 24.46 21.28 17.47
N GLN A 230 24.87 20.99 16.23
CA GLN A 230 23.94 20.77 15.11
C GLN A 230 23.04 19.55 15.36
N LEU A 231 23.58 18.47 15.91
CA LEU A 231 22.79 17.29 16.30
C LEU A 231 21.80 17.59 17.42
N ALA A 232 22.18 18.41 18.41
CA ALA A 232 21.27 18.85 19.47
C ALA A 232 20.11 19.70 18.90
N GLN A 233 20.40 20.63 17.99
CA GLN A 233 19.38 21.41 17.28
C GLN A 233 18.45 20.51 16.44
N LEU A 234 18.99 19.52 15.74
CA LEU A 234 18.20 18.56 14.97
C LEU A 234 17.21 17.80 15.87
N ARG A 235 17.66 17.36 17.06
CA ARG A 235 16.78 16.68 18.04
C ARG A 235 15.69 17.60 18.57
N LEU A 236 16.01 18.85 18.87
CA LEU A 236 15.02 19.86 19.27
C LEU A 236 13.98 20.09 18.17
N ASN A 237 14.43 20.23 16.91
CA ASN A 237 13.52 20.41 15.77
C ASN A 237 12.59 19.20 15.57
N ARG A 238 13.09 17.97 15.79
CA ARG A 238 12.27 16.75 15.74
C ARG A 238 11.23 16.70 16.85
N GLN A 239 11.56 17.17 18.05
CA GLN A 239 10.62 17.23 19.19
C GLN A 239 9.63 18.39 19.09
N ALA A 240 10.02 19.49 18.45
CA ALA A 240 9.17 20.66 18.24
C ALA A 240 8.26 20.53 17.01
N ALA A 241 8.43 19.51 16.18
CA ALA A 241 7.51 19.21 15.09
C ALA A 241 6.12 18.99 15.70
N PRO A 242 5.08 19.70 15.22
CA PRO A 242 3.74 19.60 15.78
C PRO A 242 3.34 18.13 15.80
N ASP A 243 2.87 17.66 16.96
CA ASP A 243 2.39 16.28 17.14
C ASP A 243 1.58 15.92 15.90
N ALA A 244 2.05 14.90 15.18
CA ALA A 244 1.37 14.42 13.98
C ALA A 244 -0.12 14.32 14.32
N PRO A 245 -1.00 14.91 13.50
CA PRO A 245 -2.39 15.17 13.88
C PRO A 245 -2.93 13.92 14.53
N LYS A 246 -3.19 14.00 15.85
CA LYS A 246 -3.73 12.87 16.61
C LYS A 246 -4.97 12.46 15.83
N ILE A 247 -4.88 11.32 15.15
CA ILE A 247 -6.05 10.70 14.54
C ILE A 247 -6.85 10.30 15.76
N THR A 248 -7.78 11.17 16.16
CA THR A 248 -8.72 10.90 17.22
C THR A 248 -9.62 9.81 16.66
N VAL A 249 -9.17 8.56 16.77
CA VAL A 249 -10.00 7.39 16.55
C VAL A 249 -11.09 7.54 17.57
N GLY A 250 -12.27 7.98 17.10
CA GLY A 250 -13.41 8.28 17.95
C GLY A 250 -13.62 7.10 18.88
N GLN A 251 -13.35 7.31 20.16
CA GLN A 251 -13.54 6.34 21.20
C GLN A 251 -15.06 6.09 21.24
N MET A 252 -15.50 5.05 20.54
CA MET A 252 -16.88 4.60 20.53
C MET A 252 -17.23 4.25 21.97
N ASN A 253 -17.93 5.15 22.64
CA ASN A 253 -18.57 4.86 23.91
C ASN A 253 -19.57 3.71 23.65
N PRO A 254 -19.43 2.55 24.31
CA PRO A 254 -20.46 1.53 24.27
C PRO A 254 -21.69 2.13 24.95
N ALA A 255 -22.66 2.55 24.15
CA ALA A 255 -23.94 3.02 24.66
C ALA A 255 -24.60 1.87 25.41
N SER A 256 -24.88 2.08 26.69
CA SER A 256 -25.69 1.18 27.52
C SER A 256 -26.98 0.82 26.80
N ALA A 257 -27.14 -0.46 26.49
CA ALA A 257 -28.45 -1.04 26.23
C ALA A 257 -29.23 -1.05 27.56
N LYS A 258 -30.41 -0.43 27.56
CA LYS A 258 -31.47 -0.65 28.55
C LYS A 258 -32.66 -1.25 27.81
#